data_AF-A0A971D7D0-F1
#
_entry.id   AF-A0A971D7D0-F1
#
_cell.length_a   1.000
_cell.length_b   1.000
_cell.length_c   1.000
_cell.angle_alpha   90.00
_cell.angle_beta   90.00
_cell.angle_gamma   90.00
#
_symmetry.space_group_name_H-M   'P 1'
#
loop_
_entity.id
_entity.type
_entity.pdbx_description
1 polymer ?
#
loop_
_entity_poly.entity_id
_entity_poly.type
_entity_poly.pdbx_seq_one_letter_code
_entity_poly.pdbx_strand_id
1 'polypeptide(L)'
;MDEISRYIENAVKWAKERLGSQEYRFRCLAFVEDAYEISNNVEIFGGDTAKESADMYGVTMQEDIPPIGVFVFYDCWGTLKGRHKNWGHVGLSTGDGNVIHAWDKVRMDNYLEVEKLVPAPGWTKPRYIGWAPVERIFQGYRKLH
;
A
#
# COMPACT_ATOMS: atom_id res chain seq x y z
N MET A 1 -5.60 -11.15 21.67
CA MET A 1 -5.25 -10.42 20.45
C MET A 1 -4.46 -9.20 20.87
N ASP A 2 -3.21 -9.11 20.43
CA ASP A 2 -2.38 -7.93 20.67
C ASP A 2 -2.88 -6.72 19.87
N GLU A 3 -2.36 -5.53 20.18
CA GLU A 3 -2.82 -4.28 19.57
C GLU A 3 -2.58 -4.24 18.05
N ILE A 4 -1.43 -4.74 17.58
CA ILE A 4 -1.08 -4.76 16.16
C ILE A 4 -2.01 -5.68 15.39
N SER A 5 -2.30 -6.88 15.92
CA SER A 5 -3.27 -7.79 15.33
C SER A 5 -4.64 -7.14 15.14
N ARG A 6 -5.13 -6.39 16.15
CA ARG A 6 -6.40 -5.64 16.03
C ARG A 6 -6.33 -4.55 14.97
N TYR A 7 -5.21 -3.84 14.87
CA TYR A 7 -5.01 -2.80 13.86
C TYR A 7 -5.04 -3.36 12.44
N ILE A 8 -4.40 -4.51 12.24
CA ILE A 8 -4.41 -5.26 10.97
C ILE A 8 -5.85 -5.66 10.60
N GLU A 9 -6.58 -6.27 11.53
CA GLU A 9 -7.97 -6.69 11.29
C GLU A 9 -8.87 -5.52 10.88
N ASN A 10 -8.78 -4.41 11.61
CA ASN A 10 -9.53 -3.19 11.33
C ASN A 10 -9.19 -2.61 9.94
N ALA A 11 -7.90 -2.54 9.61
CA ALA A 11 -7.45 -1.99 8.33
C ALA A 11 -7.88 -2.85 7.15
N VAL A 12 -7.71 -4.18 7.26
CA VAL A 12 -8.14 -5.12 6.21
C VAL A 12 -9.66 -5.07 6.04
N LYS A 13 -10.44 -4.99 7.12
CA LYS A 13 -11.89 -4.84 7.05
C LYS A 13 -12.28 -3.54 6.35
N TRP A 14 -11.72 -2.42 6.78
CA TRP A 14 -11.99 -1.08 6.22
C TRP A 14 -11.67 -1.02 4.72
N ALA A 15 -10.56 -1.65 4.31
CA ALA A 15 -10.15 -1.70 2.90
C ALA A 15 -11.12 -2.55 2.08
N LYS A 16 -11.52 -3.72 2.59
CA LYS A 16 -12.48 -4.63 1.90
C LYS A 16 -13.85 -3.99 1.70
N GLU A 17 -14.32 -3.18 2.64
CA GLU A 17 -15.58 -2.41 2.52
C GLU A 17 -15.57 -1.40 1.35
N ARG A 18 -14.38 -1.07 0.81
CA ARG A 18 -14.19 -0.12 -0.29
C ARG A 18 -13.95 -0.78 -1.64
N LEU A 19 -13.98 -2.12 -1.73
CA LEU A 19 -13.80 -2.82 -3.00
C LEU A 19 -14.73 -2.27 -4.10
N GLY A 20 -14.16 -1.93 -5.25
CA GLY A 20 -14.86 -1.32 -6.38
C GLY A 20 -14.97 0.21 -6.33
N SER A 21 -14.68 0.86 -5.20
CA SER A 21 -14.72 2.32 -5.08
C SER A 21 -13.69 3.00 -6.00
N GLN A 22 -14.05 4.17 -6.53
CA GLN A 22 -13.15 5.00 -7.35
C GLN A 22 -12.61 6.21 -6.59
N GLU A 23 -12.99 6.39 -5.32
CA GLU A 23 -12.63 7.56 -4.50
C GLU A 23 -11.10 7.71 -4.31
N TYR A 24 -10.39 6.58 -4.31
CA TYR A 24 -8.93 6.52 -4.16
C TYR A 24 -8.19 6.35 -5.49
N ARG A 25 -8.83 6.61 -6.63
CA ARG A 25 -8.18 6.47 -7.94
C ARG A 25 -6.85 7.25 -7.97
N PHE A 26 -5.78 6.56 -8.35
CA PHE A 26 -4.39 7.08 -8.36
C PHE A 26 -3.83 7.54 -7.00
N ARG A 27 -4.48 7.18 -5.88
CA ARG A 27 -4.07 7.53 -4.51
C ARG A 27 -3.76 6.27 -3.69
N CYS A 28 -2.90 5.41 -4.23
CA CYS A 28 -2.56 4.11 -3.62
C CYS A 28 -1.98 4.23 -2.21
N LEU A 29 -1.07 5.18 -1.98
CA LEU A 29 -0.49 5.40 -0.65
C LEU A 29 -1.53 5.87 0.36
N ALA A 30 -2.25 6.96 0.05
CA ALA A 30 -3.31 7.48 0.92
C ALA A 30 -4.37 6.40 1.24
N PHE A 31 -4.69 5.51 0.29
CA PHE A 31 -5.63 4.41 0.55
C PHE A 31 -5.14 3.44 1.63
N VAL A 32 -3.88 3.02 1.56
CA VAL A 32 -3.35 2.05 2.53
C VAL A 32 -3.04 2.70 3.88
N GLU A 33 -2.67 3.98 3.89
CA GLU A 33 -2.49 4.77 5.10
C GLU A 33 -3.84 5.00 5.78
N ASP A 34 -4.84 5.52 5.05
CA ASP A 34 -6.21 5.70 5.57
C ASP A 34 -6.82 4.39 6.09
N ALA A 35 -6.51 3.27 5.46
CA ALA A 35 -6.96 1.96 5.94
C ALA A 35 -6.48 1.71 7.38
N TYR A 36 -5.23 2.02 7.70
CA TYR A 36 -4.74 1.93 9.07
C TYR A 36 -5.20 3.10 9.95
N GLU A 37 -5.04 4.33 9.46
CA GLU A 37 -5.25 5.54 10.23
C GLU A 37 -6.72 5.75 10.63
N ILE A 38 -7.62 5.70 9.66
CA ILE A 38 -9.06 5.94 9.88
C ILE A 38 -9.68 4.81 10.68
N SER A 39 -9.33 3.56 10.37
CA SER A 39 -9.93 2.41 11.05
C SER A 39 -9.45 2.24 12.50
N ASN A 40 -8.31 2.84 12.86
CA ASN A 40 -7.70 2.69 14.18
C ASN A 40 -7.56 4.00 14.96
N ASN A 41 -7.93 5.13 14.38
CA ASN A 41 -7.77 6.47 14.95
C ASN A 41 -6.30 6.76 15.33
N VAL A 42 -5.41 6.53 14.37
CA VAL A 42 -3.96 6.72 14.50
C VAL A 42 -3.43 7.53 13.33
N GLU A 43 -2.20 8.04 13.46
CA GLU A 43 -1.42 8.65 12.38
C GLU A 43 -0.12 7.85 12.25
N ILE A 44 0.16 7.34 11.05
CA ILE A 44 1.41 6.64 10.71
C ILE A 44 2.30 7.56 9.87
N PHE A 45 3.60 7.27 9.81
CA PHE A 45 4.57 8.16 9.16
C PHE A 45 5.14 7.52 7.90
N GLY A 46 4.80 8.10 6.75
CA GLY A 46 5.29 7.73 5.41
C GLY A 46 5.87 8.93 4.65
N GLY A 47 6.12 8.74 3.36
CA GLY A 47 6.58 9.78 2.43
C GLY A 47 5.47 10.34 1.59
N ASP A 48 5.79 11.31 0.73
CA ASP A 48 4.79 11.92 -0.15
C ASP A 48 4.36 10.98 -1.29
N THR A 49 5.08 9.88 -1.49
CA THR A 49 4.86 8.90 -2.57
C THR A 49 5.11 7.48 -2.08
N ALA A 50 4.50 6.49 -2.72
CA ALA A 50 4.69 5.08 -2.37
C ALA A 50 6.17 4.67 -2.43
N LYS A 51 6.93 5.19 -3.39
CA LYS A 51 8.38 4.95 -3.48
C LYS A 51 9.15 5.56 -2.30
N GLU A 52 8.85 6.81 -1.94
CA GLU A 52 9.50 7.47 -0.80
C GLU A 52 9.17 6.77 0.52
N SER A 53 7.93 6.31 0.71
CA SER A 53 7.54 5.46 1.84
C SER A 53 8.33 4.14 1.85
N ALA A 54 8.47 3.46 0.71
CA ALA A 54 9.26 2.23 0.61
C ALA A 54 10.74 2.45 1.01
N ASP A 55 11.34 3.55 0.54
CA ASP A 55 12.72 3.91 0.85
C ASP A 55 12.89 4.22 2.34
N MET A 56 11.94 4.96 2.94
CA MET A 56 11.95 5.25 4.37
C MET A 56 11.72 4.02 5.24
N TYR A 57 10.82 3.12 4.84
CA TYR A 57 10.62 1.86 5.56
C TYR A 57 11.80 0.90 5.39
N GLY A 58 12.69 1.13 4.41
CA GLY A 58 13.84 0.27 4.14
C GLY A 58 13.45 -1.01 3.42
N VAL A 59 12.46 -0.93 2.53
CA VAL A 59 11.93 -2.10 1.80
C VAL A 59 13.01 -2.73 0.93
N THR A 60 13.20 -4.02 1.10
CA THR A 60 14.04 -4.87 0.25
C THR A 60 13.23 -5.99 -0.36
N MET A 61 13.68 -6.51 -1.50
CA MET A 61 13.04 -7.65 -2.17
C MET A 61 12.96 -8.85 -1.20
N GLN A 62 11.76 -9.41 -1.08
CA GLN A 62 11.47 -10.58 -0.27
C GLN A 62 10.73 -11.59 -1.14
N GLU A 63 11.17 -12.84 -1.11
CA GLU A 63 10.62 -13.92 -1.95
C GLU A 63 9.42 -14.63 -1.30
N ASP A 64 9.24 -14.44 0.01
CA ASP A 64 8.13 -15.00 0.74
C ASP A 64 6.80 -14.30 0.42
N ILE A 65 5.70 -15.05 0.53
CA ILE A 65 4.34 -14.53 0.39
C ILE A 65 4.13 -13.44 1.45
N PRO A 66 3.69 -12.21 1.07
CA PRO A 66 3.50 -11.12 2.02
C PRO A 66 2.53 -11.49 3.15
N PRO A 67 2.94 -11.39 4.44
CA PRO A 67 2.04 -11.63 5.57
C PRO A 67 0.84 -10.68 5.57
N ILE A 68 -0.26 -11.04 6.22
CA ILE A 68 -1.42 -10.14 6.34
C ILE A 68 -1.03 -8.83 7.03
N GLY A 69 -1.55 -7.71 6.54
CA GLY A 69 -1.33 -6.38 7.11
C GLY A 69 -0.10 -5.64 6.60
N VAL A 70 0.87 -6.32 5.99
CA VAL A 70 2.07 -5.63 5.47
C VAL A 70 1.72 -4.73 4.29
N PHE A 71 2.49 -3.66 4.10
CA PHE A 71 2.45 -2.88 2.87
C PHE A 71 3.34 -3.52 1.83
N VAL A 72 2.80 -3.78 0.65
CA VAL A 72 3.48 -4.42 -0.49
C VAL A 72 3.77 -3.37 -1.53
N PHE A 73 5.04 -3.20 -1.89
CA PHE A 73 5.52 -2.10 -2.71
C PHE A 73 5.98 -2.55 -4.09
N TYR A 74 5.83 -1.62 -5.03
CA TYR A 74 6.24 -1.77 -6.41
C TYR A 74 6.92 -0.49 -6.89
N ASP A 75 7.94 -0.62 -7.72
CA ASP A 75 8.41 0.48 -8.55
C ASP A 75 7.37 0.78 -9.62
N CYS A 76 7.06 2.05 -9.82
CA CYS A 76 6.14 2.50 -10.87
C CYS A 76 6.57 3.90 -11.33
N TRP A 77 7.10 3.97 -12.55
CA TRP A 77 7.67 5.19 -13.12
C TRP A 77 6.65 5.88 -14.00
N GLY A 78 6.62 7.20 -13.96
CA GLY A 78 5.70 7.97 -14.76
C GLY A 78 5.98 9.47 -14.70
N THR A 79 5.30 10.21 -15.57
CA THR A 79 5.39 11.67 -15.61
C THR A 79 4.16 12.29 -14.96
N LEU A 80 4.37 13.03 -13.88
CA LEU A 80 3.31 13.80 -13.20
C LEU A 80 3.77 15.25 -13.07
N LYS A 81 2.93 16.20 -13.50
CA LYS A 81 3.24 17.64 -13.51
C LYS A 81 4.60 17.98 -14.15
N GLY A 82 4.93 17.32 -15.26
CA GLY A 82 6.19 17.52 -16.00
C GLY A 82 7.43 16.86 -15.40
N ARG A 83 7.32 16.20 -14.24
CA ARG A 83 8.43 15.47 -13.62
C ARG A 83 8.30 13.98 -13.86
N HIS A 84 9.29 13.39 -14.53
CA HIS A 84 9.44 11.95 -14.64
C HIS A 84 10.25 11.42 -13.46
N LYS A 85 9.66 10.55 -12.64
CA LYS A 85 10.35 9.82 -11.58
C LYS A 85 9.63 8.52 -11.23
N ASN A 86 10.24 7.74 -10.35
CA ASN A 86 9.57 6.64 -9.67
C ASN A 86 8.63 7.22 -8.61
N TRP A 87 7.33 7.06 -8.81
CA TRP A 87 6.31 7.42 -7.81
C TRP A 87 5.96 6.20 -6.93
N GLY A 88 6.27 5.01 -7.43
CA GLY A 88 5.94 3.74 -6.80
C GLY A 88 4.45 3.40 -6.87
N HIS A 89 4.12 2.22 -6.38
CA HIS A 89 2.77 1.77 -6.11
C HIS A 89 2.78 0.92 -4.84
N VAL A 90 1.68 0.92 -4.10
CA VAL A 90 1.57 0.18 -2.84
C VAL A 90 0.18 -0.44 -2.70
N GLY A 91 0.13 -1.59 -2.03
CA GLY A 91 -1.11 -2.23 -1.59
C GLY A 91 -1.00 -2.78 -0.16
N LEU A 92 -2.13 -3.05 0.46
CA LEU A 92 -2.23 -3.68 1.77
C LEU A 92 -2.42 -5.19 1.59
N SER A 93 -1.54 -6.02 2.14
CA SER A 93 -1.71 -7.47 2.10
C SER A 93 -2.93 -7.88 2.93
N THR A 94 -3.81 -8.68 2.34
CA THR A 94 -4.95 -9.30 3.03
C THR A 94 -4.71 -10.76 3.41
N GLY A 95 -3.47 -11.23 3.26
CA GLY A 95 -3.08 -12.63 3.45
C GLY A 95 -3.21 -13.48 2.18
N ASP A 96 -2.60 -14.67 2.21
CA ASP A 96 -2.63 -15.68 1.13
C ASP A 96 -2.19 -15.12 -0.25
N GLY A 97 -1.24 -14.19 -0.24
CA GLY A 97 -0.70 -13.54 -1.44
C GLY A 97 -1.64 -12.52 -2.09
N ASN A 98 -2.80 -12.23 -1.48
CA ASN A 98 -3.72 -11.21 -1.96
C ASN A 98 -3.35 -9.84 -1.41
N VAL A 99 -3.47 -8.82 -2.26
CA VAL A 99 -3.21 -7.43 -1.92
C VAL A 99 -4.40 -6.59 -2.37
N ILE A 100 -4.95 -5.81 -1.45
CA ILE A 100 -5.98 -4.81 -1.77
C ILE A 100 -5.30 -3.45 -2.00
N HIS A 101 -5.61 -2.80 -3.10
CA HIS A 101 -4.95 -1.56 -3.49
C HIS A 101 -5.86 -0.68 -4.35
N ALA A 102 -5.54 0.61 -4.40
CA ALA A 102 -6.21 1.56 -5.27
C ALA A 102 -5.42 1.74 -6.57
N TRP A 103 -6.05 1.43 -7.72
CA TRP A 103 -5.49 1.64 -9.06
C TRP A 103 -6.39 2.62 -9.84
N ASP A 104 -7.18 2.11 -10.79
CA ASP A 104 -8.32 2.78 -11.43
C ASP A 104 -9.57 2.78 -10.54
N LYS A 105 -9.66 1.77 -9.67
CA LYS A 105 -10.60 1.56 -8.57
C LYS A 105 -9.88 0.79 -7.46
N VAL A 106 -10.49 0.71 -6.28
CA VAL A 106 -10.06 -0.23 -5.24
C VAL A 106 -10.35 -1.64 -5.73
N ARG A 107 -9.32 -2.48 -5.74
CA ARG A 107 -9.37 -3.85 -6.25
C ARG A 107 -8.44 -4.73 -5.44
N MET A 108 -8.62 -6.03 -5.60
CA MET A 108 -7.78 -7.04 -4.98
C MET A 108 -7.19 -7.91 -6.08
N ASP A 109 -5.88 -8.08 -6.04
CA ASP A 109 -5.12 -8.90 -6.97
C ASP A 109 -4.09 -9.70 -6.17
N ASN A 110 -3.60 -10.80 -6.74
CA ASN A 110 -2.42 -11.43 -6.18
C ASN A 110 -1.21 -10.49 -6.36
N TYR A 111 -0.31 -10.46 -5.38
CA TYR A 111 0.79 -9.49 -5.35
C TYR A 111 1.68 -9.50 -6.61
N LEU A 112 1.92 -10.66 -7.23
CA LEU A 112 2.68 -10.72 -8.49
C LEU A 112 1.82 -10.39 -9.72
N GLU A 113 0.50 -10.57 -9.66
CA GLU A 113 -0.40 -10.21 -10.74
C GLU A 113 -0.56 -8.69 -10.89
N VAL A 114 -0.22 -7.91 -9.86
CA VAL A 114 -0.14 -6.44 -9.93
C VAL A 114 0.84 -5.98 -11.02
N GLU A 115 1.92 -6.72 -11.26
CA GLU A 115 2.91 -6.41 -12.32
C GLU A 115 2.32 -6.53 -13.73
N LYS A 116 1.19 -7.23 -13.89
CA LYS A 116 0.52 -7.44 -15.18
C LYS A 116 -0.55 -6.40 -15.47
N LEU A 117 -0.87 -5.53 -14.51
CA LEU A 117 -1.87 -4.48 -14.70
C LEU A 117 -1.47 -3.53 -15.83
N VAL A 118 -2.49 -3.05 -16.55
CA VAL A 118 -2.30 -2.04 -17.60
C VAL A 118 -2.20 -0.67 -16.93
N PRO A 119 -1.07 0.04 -17.09
CA PRO A 119 -0.90 1.37 -16.54
C PRO A 119 -1.56 2.44 -17.41
N ALA A 120 -1.78 3.61 -16.81
CA ALA A 120 -2.20 4.79 -17.57
C ALA A 120 -1.13 5.18 -18.62
N PRO A 121 -1.49 5.85 -19.72
CA PRO A 121 -0.51 6.30 -20.70
C PRO A 121 0.63 7.11 -20.07
N GLY A 122 1.87 6.79 -20.43
CA GLY A 122 3.08 7.45 -19.89
C GLY A 122 3.58 6.87 -18.57
N TRP A 123 2.97 5.80 -18.05
CA TRP A 123 3.41 5.07 -16.87
C TRP A 123 3.94 3.69 -17.22
N THR A 124 4.95 3.22 -16.48
CA THR A 124 5.43 1.84 -16.58
C THR A 124 4.46 0.90 -15.87
N LYS A 125 4.55 -0.39 -16.18
CA LYS A 125 3.92 -1.41 -15.34
C LYS A 125 4.56 -1.38 -13.94
N PRO A 126 3.79 -1.71 -12.88
CA PRO A 126 4.36 -1.93 -11.56
C PRO A 126 5.41 -3.06 -11.61
N ARG A 127 6.48 -2.92 -10.84
CA ARG A 127 7.47 -3.98 -10.63
C ARG A 127 7.64 -4.22 -9.15
N TYR A 128 7.44 -5.44 -8.67
CA TYR A 128 7.51 -5.77 -7.25
C TYR A 128 8.91 -5.49 -6.69
N ILE A 129 8.98 -4.85 -5.51
CA ILE A 129 10.24 -4.50 -4.84
C ILE A 129 10.34 -4.98 -3.38
N GLY A 130 9.30 -5.64 -2.85
CA GLY A 130 9.26 -6.13 -1.48
C GLY A 130 8.07 -5.61 -0.68
N TRP A 131 8.08 -5.89 0.63
CA TRP A 131 7.06 -5.42 1.57
C TRP A 131 7.68 -4.86 2.86
N ALA A 132 6.93 -4.04 3.59
CA ALA A 132 7.33 -3.50 4.89
C ALA A 132 6.50 -4.15 6.02
N PRO A 133 7.13 -4.68 7.09
CA PRO A 133 6.41 -5.27 8.21
C PRO A 133 5.59 -4.21 8.97
N VAL A 134 4.51 -4.65 9.62
CA VAL A 134 3.56 -3.75 10.29
C VAL A 134 4.24 -2.97 11.42
N GLU A 135 5.16 -3.59 12.15
CA GLU A 135 5.95 -2.97 13.20
C GLU A 135 6.80 -1.80 12.67
N ARG A 136 7.30 -1.92 11.43
CA ARG A 136 8.05 -0.85 10.77
C ARG A 136 7.14 0.29 10.32
N ILE A 137 5.98 -0.03 9.76
CA ILE A 137 4.96 0.96 9.35
C ILE A 137 4.48 1.77 10.55
N PHE A 138 4.28 1.10 11.69
CA PHE A 138 3.85 1.74 12.94
C PHE A 138 5.00 2.35 13.74
N GLN A 139 6.25 2.33 13.27
CA GLN A 139 7.34 2.87 14.05
C GLN A 139 7.17 4.39 14.25
N GLY A 140 6.95 4.80 15.51
CA GLY A 140 6.77 6.20 15.88
C GLY A 140 5.36 6.75 15.69
N TYR A 141 4.37 5.91 15.35
CA TYR A 141 2.98 6.29 15.15
C TYR A 141 2.38 7.04 16.35
N ARG A 142 1.32 7.81 16.10
CA ARG A 142 0.58 8.55 17.13
C ARG A 142 -0.85 8.06 17.23
N LYS A 143 -1.37 8.01 18.44
CA LYS A 143 -2.82 7.85 18.67
C LYS A 143 -3.45 9.22 18.58
N LEU A 144 -4.54 9.32 17.84
CA LEU A 144 -5.35 10.52 17.78
C LEU A 144 -6.32 10.47 18.97
N HIS A 145 -6.41 11.58 19.72
CA HIS A 145 -7.27 11.73 20.90
C HIS A 145 -8.58 12.41 20.54
#